data_AF-A0A8H6C5J9-F1
#
_entry.id   AF-A0A8H6C5J9-F1
#
_cell.length_a   1.000
_cell.length_b   1.000
_cell.length_c   1.000
_cell.angle_alpha   90.00
_cell.angle_beta   90.00
_cell.angle_gamma   90.00
#
_symmetry.space_group_name_H-M   'P 1'
#
loop_
_entity.id
_entity.type
_entity.pdbx_description
1 polymer ?
#
loop_
_entity_poly.entity_id
_entity_poly.type
_entity_poly.pdbx_seq_one_letter_code
_entity_poly.pdbx_strand_id
1 'polypeptide(L)'
;MTAIIINVKSHPNFFSSWNYNIIIGGGSALVLYNFGGWIGYIGAVIYTFYLTSIGPIIWNSIKGYNITGAFFLGYFFNILLGLASVWIVAYAFVPGGPLLRERTDIVLGTSYFSILAGVLNYNLRREEFTKIKFSSCKIFKQTLTIITILLALSISIFIKRYPSEPFKPYNEESQSFTAGIWCVHFGLDNDMWSSETRMRDLIRDAEIDIIGLLESDTQRLIGGNRDFTQTIAEDLGMYVDYGPGPNKHTWGAALLSKFPIIESTHHLLPSPVGELAPAIHATLDIYGELVDVVVFHSGQEEDVEDRRLQSLGIQEIMGNSSRPLILLSYLVTEPLQGNYNTYVSEKSRVYDIDNTDWDRWCEYILFRDLRKVAYARISRSTITDTELQIAKFKLLNEDEKNDDDLEFYYGNHFVNEDEIDENLRMPQLFRGDGVRGHRYHVFDEPRYFAQHKWQRYNEQEQEQQQQEEHQEEEEENGQNEEGDEY
;
A
#
# COMPACT_ATOMS: atom_id res chain seq x y z
N MET A 1 -12.93 14.33 -22.89
CA MET A 1 -13.70 14.30 -24.15
C MET A 1 -14.37 15.65 -24.50
N THR A 2 -15.06 16.31 -23.56
CA THR A 2 -15.68 17.64 -23.78
C THR A 2 -14.71 18.70 -24.30
N ALA A 3 -13.50 18.78 -23.73
CA ALA A 3 -12.45 19.71 -24.19
C ALA A 3 -12.11 19.51 -25.68
N ILE A 4 -12.06 18.26 -26.15
CA ILE A 4 -11.76 17.93 -27.55
C ILE A 4 -12.89 18.44 -28.45
N ILE A 5 -14.16 18.17 -28.10
CA ILE A 5 -15.33 18.64 -28.87
C ILE A 5 -15.34 20.17 -28.98
N ILE A 6 -15.09 20.87 -27.87
CA ILE A 6 -15.05 22.33 -27.85
C ILE A 6 -13.86 22.84 -28.67
N ASN A 7 -12.68 22.23 -28.55
CA ASN A 7 -11.52 22.55 -29.39
C ASN A 7 -11.77 22.32 -30.88
N VAL A 8 -12.62 21.38 -31.29
CA VAL A 8 -12.93 21.18 -32.73
C VAL A 8 -13.90 22.25 -33.25
N LYS A 9 -14.67 22.91 -32.38
CA LYS A 9 -15.72 23.86 -32.75
C LYS A 9 -15.34 25.33 -32.51
N SER A 10 -14.56 25.61 -31.48
CA SER A 10 -14.22 26.96 -31.01
C SER A 10 -12.90 27.43 -31.59
N HIS A 11 -12.81 28.71 -31.93
CA HIS A 11 -11.55 29.31 -32.40
C HIS A 11 -10.50 29.29 -31.27
N PRO A 12 -9.22 28.94 -31.52
CA PRO A 12 -8.17 28.83 -30.50
C PRO A 12 -8.05 30.06 -29.60
N ASN A 13 -8.17 31.26 -30.18
CA ASN A 13 -8.11 32.54 -29.45
C ASN A 13 -9.12 32.65 -28.30
N PHE A 14 -10.18 31.84 -28.28
CA PHE A 14 -11.09 31.78 -27.13
C PHE A 14 -10.34 31.38 -25.84
N PHE A 15 -9.40 30.45 -25.95
CA PHE A 15 -8.62 29.93 -24.82
C PHE A 15 -7.30 30.69 -24.58
N SER A 16 -6.95 31.66 -25.43
CA SER A 16 -5.68 32.40 -25.31
C SER A 16 -5.77 33.61 -24.38
N SER A 17 -6.96 33.96 -23.90
CA SER A 17 -7.16 35.12 -23.03
C SER A 17 -6.46 34.95 -21.67
N TRP A 18 -5.87 36.04 -21.16
CA TRP A 18 -5.19 36.02 -19.87
C TRP A 18 -6.11 35.57 -18.73
N ASN A 19 -7.35 36.09 -18.71
CA ASN A 19 -8.35 35.73 -17.71
C ASN A 19 -8.67 34.23 -17.71
N TYR A 20 -8.82 33.59 -18.87
CA TYR A 20 -9.05 32.16 -18.94
C TYR A 20 -7.88 31.37 -18.34
N ASN A 21 -6.65 31.71 -18.72
CA ASN A 21 -5.47 30.97 -18.27
C ASN A 21 -5.26 31.13 -16.77
N ILE A 22 -5.42 32.33 -16.21
CA ILE A 22 -5.26 32.55 -14.77
C ILE A 22 -6.43 31.99 -13.95
N ILE A 23 -7.67 32.29 -14.33
CA ILE A 23 -8.86 31.91 -13.53
C ILE A 23 -9.13 30.42 -13.68
N ILE A 24 -9.18 29.90 -14.90
CA ILE A 24 -9.48 28.48 -15.14
C ILE A 24 -8.23 27.65 -14.95
N GLY A 25 -7.12 27.98 -15.61
CA GLY A 25 -5.87 27.23 -15.48
C GLY A 25 -5.28 27.30 -14.07
N GLY A 26 -4.92 28.51 -13.63
CA GLY A 26 -4.33 28.72 -12.31
C GLY A 26 -5.28 28.37 -11.16
N GLY A 27 -6.54 28.79 -11.25
CA GLY A 27 -7.56 28.47 -10.24
C GLY A 27 -7.79 26.96 -10.10
N SER A 28 -7.89 26.21 -11.19
CA SER A 28 -8.05 24.74 -11.09
C SER A 28 -6.80 24.02 -10.60
N ALA A 29 -5.60 24.49 -10.95
CA ALA A 29 -4.35 23.97 -10.40
C ALA A 29 -4.26 24.20 -8.87
N LEU A 30 -4.69 25.36 -8.39
CA LEU A 30 -4.77 25.65 -6.94
C LEU A 30 -5.80 24.76 -6.24
N VAL A 31 -6.97 24.54 -6.86
CA VAL A 31 -7.99 23.65 -6.30
C VAL A 31 -7.47 22.20 -6.23
N LEU A 32 -6.83 21.73 -7.30
CA LEU A 32 -6.18 20.42 -7.35
C LEU A 32 -5.14 20.26 -6.22
N TYR A 33 -4.33 21.29 -5.98
CA TYR A 33 -3.24 21.22 -5.00
C TYR A 33 -3.73 21.28 -3.54
N ASN A 34 -4.66 22.18 -3.23
CA ASN A 34 -5.03 22.49 -1.84
C ASN A 34 -6.15 21.60 -1.28
N PHE A 35 -6.94 20.93 -2.12
CA PHE A 35 -8.10 20.15 -1.68
C PHE A 35 -7.95 18.67 -2.01
N GLY A 36 -8.39 17.80 -1.09
CA GLY A 36 -8.49 16.36 -1.29
C GLY A 36 -9.86 15.91 -1.80
N GLY A 37 -9.99 14.60 -2.06
CA GLY A 37 -11.26 13.95 -2.41
C GLY A 37 -11.93 14.54 -3.65
N TRP A 38 -13.26 14.64 -3.63
CA TRP A 38 -14.06 15.10 -4.77
C TRP A 38 -13.75 16.54 -5.20
N ILE A 39 -13.40 17.44 -4.28
CA ILE A 39 -13.07 18.84 -4.63
C ILE A 39 -11.75 18.90 -5.39
N GLY A 40 -10.71 18.22 -4.88
CA GLY A 40 -9.44 18.08 -5.58
C GLY A 40 -9.60 17.43 -6.96
N TYR A 41 -10.42 16.37 -7.04
CA TYR A 41 -10.76 15.71 -8.30
C TYR A 41 -11.44 16.65 -9.31
N ILE A 42 -12.41 17.48 -8.88
CA ILE A 42 -13.02 18.50 -9.75
C ILE A 42 -11.95 19.48 -10.25
N GLY A 43 -11.03 19.92 -9.37
CA GLY A 43 -9.85 20.70 -9.75
C GLY A 43 -9.02 20.01 -10.84
N ALA A 44 -8.70 18.73 -10.67
CA ALA A 44 -7.96 17.91 -11.62
C ALA A 44 -8.66 17.84 -12.99
N VAL A 45 -9.98 17.62 -13.00
CA VAL A 45 -10.79 17.52 -14.22
C VAL A 45 -10.81 18.85 -14.97
N ILE A 46 -11.00 19.97 -14.26
CA ILE A 46 -10.98 21.31 -14.86
C ILE A 46 -9.57 21.64 -15.37
N TYR A 47 -8.52 21.29 -14.63
CA TYR A 47 -7.14 21.51 -15.06
C TYR A 47 -6.79 20.68 -16.29
N THR A 48 -7.24 19.42 -16.34
CA THR A 48 -7.10 18.55 -17.53
C THR A 48 -7.85 19.11 -18.74
N PHE A 49 -9.06 19.62 -18.52
CA PHE A 49 -9.82 20.33 -19.55
C PHE A 49 -9.04 21.55 -20.06
N TYR A 50 -8.49 22.36 -19.14
CA TYR A 50 -7.67 23.52 -19.45
C TYR A 50 -6.45 23.15 -20.30
N LEU A 51 -5.62 22.20 -19.86
CA LEU A 51 -4.44 21.73 -20.59
C LEU A 51 -4.80 21.25 -22.01
N THR A 52 -5.90 20.50 -22.14
CA THR A 52 -6.39 20.04 -23.44
C THR A 52 -6.86 21.21 -24.30
N SER A 53 -7.53 22.21 -23.71
CA SER A 53 -8.05 23.40 -24.42
C SER A 53 -6.97 24.31 -25.00
N ILE A 54 -5.81 24.41 -24.34
CA ILE A 54 -4.71 25.25 -24.80
C ILE A 54 -3.75 24.51 -25.74
N GLY A 55 -3.87 23.20 -25.88
CA GLY A 55 -3.00 22.39 -26.75
C GLY A 55 -2.82 22.96 -28.17
N PRO A 56 -3.90 23.34 -28.90
CA PRO A 56 -3.78 23.98 -30.21
C PRO A 56 -3.05 25.32 -30.19
N ILE A 57 -3.17 26.10 -29.11
CA ILE A 57 -2.47 27.38 -28.95
C ILE A 57 -0.97 27.12 -28.84
N ILE A 58 -0.57 26.20 -27.95
CA ILE A 58 0.83 25.83 -27.75
C ILE A 58 1.43 25.26 -29.04
N TRP A 59 0.70 24.41 -29.76
CA TRP A 59 1.15 23.87 -31.05
C TRP A 59 1.33 24.95 -32.11
N ASN A 60 0.48 25.97 -32.17
CA ASN A 60 0.69 27.07 -33.11
C ASN A 60 1.85 27.98 -32.68
N SER A 61 2.10 28.10 -31.37
CA SER A 61 3.16 28.94 -30.81
C SER A 61 4.57 28.52 -31.26
N ILE A 62 4.77 27.24 -31.61
CA ILE A 62 6.07 26.71 -32.08
C ILE A 62 6.32 27.00 -33.56
N LYS A 63 5.32 27.43 -34.32
CA LYS A 63 5.46 27.69 -35.76
C LYS A 63 6.47 28.82 -36.00
N GLY A 64 7.39 28.59 -36.95
CA GLY A 64 8.45 29.54 -37.29
C GLY A 64 9.72 29.41 -36.44
N TYR A 65 9.70 28.61 -35.36
CA TYR A 65 10.91 28.24 -34.65
C TYR A 65 11.58 27.00 -35.26
N ASN A 66 12.85 26.78 -34.89
CA ASN A 66 13.51 25.51 -35.16
C ASN A 66 12.79 24.40 -34.37
N ILE A 67 12.12 23.50 -35.09
CA ILE A 67 11.30 22.44 -34.48
C ILE A 67 12.16 21.51 -33.63
N THR A 68 13.34 21.12 -34.11
CA THR A 68 14.27 20.25 -33.37
C THR A 68 14.68 20.88 -32.04
N GLY A 69 15.06 22.17 -32.06
CA GLY A 69 15.43 22.91 -30.85
C GLY A 69 14.28 23.05 -29.86
N ALA A 70 13.07 23.36 -30.34
CA ALA A 70 11.89 23.51 -29.49
C ALA A 70 11.51 22.18 -28.80
N PHE A 71 11.48 21.07 -29.54
CA PHE A 71 11.19 19.75 -28.96
C PHE A 71 12.31 19.27 -28.04
N PHE A 72 13.58 19.48 -28.42
CA PHE A 72 14.71 19.12 -27.56
C PHE A 72 14.66 19.85 -26.22
N LEU A 73 14.53 21.18 -26.23
CA LEU A 73 14.45 21.98 -25.00
C LEU A 73 13.19 21.64 -24.20
N GLY A 74 12.03 21.52 -24.87
CA GLY A 74 10.77 21.17 -24.21
C GLY A 74 10.86 19.81 -23.50
N TYR A 75 11.44 18.81 -24.16
CA TYR A 75 11.64 17.48 -23.57
C TYR A 75 12.69 17.51 -22.44
N PHE A 76 13.78 18.24 -22.62
CA PHE A 76 14.79 18.42 -21.57
C PHE A 76 14.19 19.03 -20.29
N PHE A 77 13.41 20.11 -20.39
CA PHE A 77 12.71 20.70 -19.25
C PHE A 77 11.64 19.76 -18.66
N ASN A 78 10.97 18.96 -19.50
CA ASN A 78 10.04 17.95 -19.02
C ASN A 78 10.76 16.88 -18.18
N ILE A 79 11.93 16.40 -18.60
CA ILE A 79 12.77 15.49 -17.80
C ILE A 79 13.15 16.14 -16.47
N LEU A 80 13.59 17.40 -16.47
CA LEU A 80 13.95 18.10 -15.22
C LEU A 80 12.77 18.21 -14.26
N LEU A 81 11.57 18.53 -14.75
CA LEU A 81 10.34 18.53 -13.94
C LEU A 81 9.97 17.13 -13.47
N GLY A 82 10.17 16.11 -14.31
CA GLY A 82 9.99 14.71 -13.94
C GLY A 82 10.92 14.29 -12.80
N LEU A 83 12.21 14.61 -12.89
CA LEU A 83 13.18 14.37 -11.81
C LEU A 83 12.83 15.18 -10.56
N ALA A 84 12.45 16.46 -10.69
CA ALA A 84 12.01 17.26 -9.55
C ALA A 84 10.78 16.63 -8.84
N SER A 85 9.88 15.99 -9.60
CA SER A 85 8.73 15.25 -9.04
C SER A 85 9.11 13.96 -8.29
N VAL A 86 10.35 13.46 -8.46
CA VAL A 86 10.91 12.37 -7.65
C VAL A 86 11.50 12.93 -6.36
N TRP A 87 12.20 14.05 -6.44
CA TRP A 87 12.88 14.67 -5.28
C TRP A 87 11.89 15.08 -4.19
N ILE A 88 10.64 15.39 -4.52
CA ILE A 88 9.63 15.76 -3.52
C ILE A 88 9.26 14.63 -2.55
N VAL A 89 9.52 13.36 -2.90
CA VAL A 89 9.23 12.17 -2.09
C VAL A 89 10.50 11.43 -1.71
N ALA A 90 11.43 11.25 -2.65
CA ALA A 90 12.69 10.54 -2.43
C ALA A 90 13.75 11.41 -1.71
N TYR A 91 13.36 12.52 -1.08
CA TYR A 91 14.27 13.55 -0.59
C TYR A 91 15.30 13.05 0.44
N ALA A 92 14.99 11.98 1.17
CA ALA A 92 15.91 11.35 2.12
C ALA A 92 17.06 10.57 1.43
N PHE A 93 16.84 10.14 0.18
CA PHE A 93 17.72 9.19 -0.52
C PHE A 93 18.57 9.83 -1.63
N VAL A 94 18.18 11.02 -2.10
CA VAL A 94 18.78 11.65 -3.28
C VAL A 94 19.60 12.90 -2.93
N PRO A 95 20.77 13.13 -3.58
CA PRO A 95 21.54 14.34 -3.37
C PRO A 95 20.73 15.61 -3.65
N GLY A 96 20.76 16.55 -2.69
CA GLY A 96 19.98 17.79 -2.76
C GLY A 96 18.48 17.61 -2.52
N GLY A 97 18.02 16.41 -2.14
CA GLY A 97 16.63 16.10 -1.80
C GLY A 97 15.97 17.09 -0.84
N PRO A 98 16.62 17.51 0.28
CA PRO A 98 16.04 18.46 1.22
C PRO A 98 15.58 19.79 0.61
N LEU A 99 16.12 20.20 -0.56
CA LEU A 99 15.70 21.43 -1.25
C LEU A 99 14.27 21.36 -1.81
N LEU A 100 13.78 20.15 -2.10
CA LEU A 100 12.46 19.91 -2.66
C LEU A 100 11.57 19.03 -1.77
N ARG A 101 12.00 18.70 -0.55
CA ARG A 101 11.21 17.93 0.42
C ARG A 101 9.78 18.47 0.50
N GLU A 102 8.81 17.64 0.10
CA GLU A 102 7.36 17.95 0.15
C GLU A 102 6.94 19.17 -0.71
N ARG A 103 7.80 19.65 -1.63
CA ARG A 103 7.57 20.85 -2.45
C ARG A 103 6.88 20.59 -3.79
N THR A 104 5.73 19.90 -3.75
CA THR A 104 4.88 19.76 -4.95
C THR A 104 4.40 21.10 -5.49
N ASP A 105 4.24 22.11 -4.63
CA ASP A 105 3.93 23.48 -5.02
C ASP A 105 4.93 24.06 -6.02
N ILE A 106 6.23 23.85 -5.79
CA ILE A 106 7.29 24.32 -6.70
C ILE A 106 7.17 23.60 -8.04
N VAL A 107 7.05 22.27 -8.05
CA VAL A 107 7.00 21.50 -9.30
C VAL A 107 5.75 21.87 -10.12
N LEU A 108 4.58 21.88 -9.48
CA LEU A 108 3.33 22.27 -10.12
C LEU A 108 3.38 23.72 -10.60
N GLY A 109 3.85 24.64 -9.75
CA GLY A 109 3.99 26.05 -10.06
C GLY A 109 4.89 26.29 -11.27
N THR A 110 6.11 25.73 -11.27
CA THR A 110 7.06 25.85 -12.39
C THR A 110 6.48 25.27 -13.68
N SER A 111 5.80 24.12 -13.62
CA SER A 111 5.13 23.54 -14.79
C SER A 111 4.05 24.46 -15.35
N TYR A 112 3.22 25.06 -14.49
CA TYR A 112 2.15 25.97 -14.87
C TYR A 112 2.68 27.30 -15.42
N PHE A 113 3.72 27.88 -14.80
CA PHE A 113 4.37 29.09 -15.32
C PHE A 113 5.01 28.86 -16.69
N SER A 114 5.57 27.67 -16.93
CA SER A 114 6.11 27.29 -18.25
C SER A 114 5.01 27.24 -19.32
N ILE A 115 3.83 26.74 -18.95
CA ILE A 115 2.64 26.76 -19.82
C ILE A 115 2.20 28.20 -20.12
N LEU A 116 2.14 29.07 -19.10
CA LEU A 116 1.78 30.48 -19.28
C LEU A 116 2.74 31.21 -20.23
N ALA A 117 4.04 30.91 -20.14
CA ALA A 117 5.04 31.46 -21.08
C ALA A 117 4.75 31.04 -22.53
N GLY A 118 4.33 29.80 -22.76
CA GLY A 118 3.91 29.32 -24.09
C GLY A 118 2.67 30.05 -24.62
N VAL A 119 1.67 30.27 -23.76
CA VAL A 119 0.47 31.04 -24.11
C VAL A 119 0.80 32.51 -24.39
N LEU A 120 1.70 33.12 -23.61
CA LEU A 120 2.19 34.47 -23.83
C LEU A 120 2.89 34.59 -25.18
N ASN A 121 3.80 33.65 -25.51
CA ASN A 121 4.46 33.60 -26.80
C ASN A 121 3.46 33.55 -27.97
N TYR A 122 2.40 32.73 -27.86
CA TYR A 122 1.34 32.72 -28.87
C TYR A 122 0.64 34.08 -28.99
N ASN A 123 0.26 34.70 -27.88
CA ASN A 123 -0.45 35.97 -27.87
C ASN A 123 0.39 37.11 -28.49
N LEU A 124 1.71 37.13 -28.22
CA LEU A 124 2.64 38.10 -28.81
C LEU A 124 2.77 37.95 -30.33
N ARG A 125 2.58 36.73 -30.86
CA ARG A 125 2.75 36.40 -32.28
C ARG A 125 1.44 36.12 -33.01
N ARG A 126 0.30 36.40 -32.39
CA ARG A 126 -1.03 35.99 -32.84
C ARG A 126 -1.35 36.43 -34.28
N GLU A 127 -0.87 37.61 -34.69
CA GLU A 127 -1.13 38.16 -36.03
C GLU A 127 -0.54 37.31 -37.16
N GLU A 128 0.57 36.61 -36.91
CA GLU A 128 1.23 35.70 -37.85
C GLU A 128 0.42 34.41 -38.11
N PHE A 129 -0.60 34.12 -37.27
CA PHE A 129 -1.31 32.84 -37.22
C PHE A 129 -2.80 32.93 -37.60
N THR A 130 -3.30 34.11 -37.96
CA THR A 130 -4.73 34.43 -38.16
C THR A 130 -5.46 33.74 -39.32
N LYS A 131 -4.82 32.83 -40.08
CA LYS A 131 -5.43 32.19 -41.26
C LYS A 131 -5.51 30.67 -41.13
N ILE A 132 -6.30 30.15 -40.19
CA ILE A 132 -6.59 28.71 -40.10
C ILE A 132 -8.09 28.48 -40.30
N LYS A 133 -8.45 27.76 -41.38
CA LYS A 133 -9.82 27.20 -41.53
C LYS A 133 -9.99 26.10 -40.49
N PHE A 134 -10.71 26.42 -39.42
CA PHE A 134 -10.54 25.72 -38.16
C PHE A 134 -11.31 24.40 -38.03
N SER A 135 -12.28 24.09 -38.89
CA SER A 135 -12.95 22.79 -38.83
C SER A 135 -13.79 22.53 -40.07
N SER A 136 -13.85 21.27 -40.50
CA SER A 136 -14.89 20.82 -41.43
C SER A 136 -15.97 20.09 -40.66
N CYS A 137 -17.24 20.22 -41.09
CA CYS A 137 -18.35 19.46 -40.51
C CYS A 137 -18.07 17.94 -40.49
N LYS A 138 -17.26 17.45 -41.43
CA LYS A 138 -16.79 16.05 -41.48
C LYS A 138 -15.92 15.68 -40.29
N ILE A 139 -14.91 16.49 -39.95
CA ILE A 139 -14.02 16.24 -38.81
C ILE A 139 -14.83 16.23 -37.52
N PHE A 140 -15.71 17.21 -37.32
CA PHE A 140 -16.56 17.25 -36.13
C PHE A 140 -17.44 16.00 -35.98
N LYS A 141 -18.12 15.55 -37.06
CA LYS A 141 -18.94 14.34 -37.05
C LYS A 141 -18.11 13.09 -36.73
N GLN A 142 -16.92 12.96 -37.31
CA GLN A 142 -16.01 11.84 -37.05
C GLN A 142 -15.53 11.84 -35.60
N THR A 143 -15.06 12.98 -35.07
CA THR A 143 -14.67 13.13 -33.67
C THR A 143 -15.79 12.77 -32.72
N LEU A 144 -17.02 13.25 -32.98
CA LEU A 144 -18.18 12.92 -32.17
C LEU A 144 -18.47 11.42 -32.19
N THR A 145 -18.44 10.79 -33.37
CA THR A 145 -18.68 9.35 -33.52
C THR A 145 -17.65 8.54 -32.74
N ILE A 146 -16.36 8.87 -32.85
CA ILE A 146 -15.28 8.19 -32.12
C ILE A 146 -15.48 8.35 -30.61
N ILE A 147 -15.73 9.58 -30.14
CA ILE A 147 -15.97 9.85 -28.71
C ILE A 147 -17.18 9.07 -28.18
N THR A 148 -18.28 9.02 -28.94
CA THR A 148 -19.48 8.27 -28.55
C THR A 148 -19.18 6.77 -28.45
N ILE A 149 -18.44 6.19 -29.40
CA ILE A 149 -18.03 4.78 -29.36
C ILE A 149 -17.16 4.51 -28.13
N LEU A 150 -16.17 5.37 -27.86
CA LEU A 150 -15.28 5.22 -26.71
C LEU A 150 -16.02 5.35 -25.38
N LEU A 151 -16.99 6.26 -25.27
CA LEU A 151 -17.85 6.38 -24.09
C LEU A 151 -18.72 5.14 -23.89
N ALA A 152 -19.37 4.66 -24.95
CA ALA A 152 -20.20 3.47 -24.88
C ALA A 152 -19.39 2.24 -24.46
N LEU A 153 -18.17 2.09 -25.00
CA LEU A 153 -17.25 1.03 -24.61
C LEU A 153 -16.82 1.15 -23.15
N SER A 154 -16.44 2.35 -22.70
CA SER A 154 -16.05 2.61 -21.31
C SER A 154 -17.18 2.30 -20.32
N ILE A 155 -18.41 2.73 -20.61
CA ILE A 155 -19.59 2.44 -19.78
C ILE A 155 -19.89 0.94 -19.77
N SER A 156 -19.78 0.26 -20.91
CA SER A 156 -20.03 -1.18 -20.99
C SER A 156 -19.01 -1.98 -20.18
N ILE A 157 -17.73 -1.59 -20.24
CA ILE A 157 -16.66 -2.20 -19.42
C ILE A 157 -16.90 -1.93 -17.94
N PHE A 158 -17.28 -0.71 -17.57
CA PHE A 158 -17.58 -0.35 -16.19
C PHE A 158 -18.74 -1.19 -15.63
N ILE A 159 -19.86 -1.30 -16.35
CA ILE A 159 -21.01 -2.13 -15.93
C ILE A 159 -20.59 -3.60 -15.78
N LYS A 160 -19.75 -4.12 -16.69
CA LYS A 160 -19.27 -5.50 -16.62
C LYS A 160 -18.35 -5.76 -15.42
N ARG A 161 -17.51 -4.78 -15.04
CA ARG A 161 -16.54 -4.90 -13.93
C ARG A 161 -17.14 -4.53 -12.57
N TYR A 162 -18.35 -3.96 -12.53
CA TYR A 162 -18.97 -3.56 -11.28
C TYR A 162 -19.33 -4.80 -10.45
N PRO A 163 -18.88 -4.91 -9.19
CA PRO A 163 -19.19 -6.06 -8.34
C PRO A 163 -20.68 -6.09 -8.02
N SER A 164 -21.34 -7.21 -8.31
CA SER A 164 -22.79 -7.40 -8.04
C SER A 164 -23.08 -8.11 -6.72
N GLU A 165 -22.11 -8.82 -6.17
CA GLU A 165 -22.23 -9.60 -4.94
C GLU A 165 -21.13 -9.18 -3.95
N PRO A 166 -21.36 -9.29 -2.63
CA PRO A 166 -20.31 -9.12 -1.63
C PRO A 166 -19.15 -10.09 -1.85
N PHE A 167 -17.95 -9.63 -1.53
CA PHE A 167 -16.77 -10.48 -1.55
C PHE A 167 -16.83 -11.53 -0.43
N LYS A 168 -16.29 -12.72 -0.70
CA LYS A 168 -16.31 -13.85 0.23
C LYS A 168 -14.92 -14.14 0.78
N PRO A 169 -14.75 -14.26 2.11
CA PRO A 169 -13.52 -14.73 2.73
C PRO A 169 -13.27 -16.21 2.41
N TYR A 170 -12.02 -16.66 2.54
CA TYR A 170 -11.64 -18.05 2.26
C TYR A 170 -12.22 -19.04 3.28
N ASN A 171 -12.30 -18.64 4.55
CA ASN A 171 -12.64 -19.52 5.68
C ASN A 171 -13.95 -19.12 6.38
N GLU A 172 -15.00 -18.84 5.60
CA GLU A 172 -16.32 -18.39 6.10
C GLU A 172 -16.97 -19.41 7.06
N GLU A 173 -16.84 -20.71 6.77
CA GLU A 173 -17.47 -21.79 7.57
C GLU A 173 -16.89 -21.90 8.98
N SER A 174 -15.57 -21.69 9.13
CA SER A 174 -14.89 -21.73 10.43
C SER A 174 -14.88 -20.38 11.15
N GLN A 175 -15.50 -19.35 10.55
CA GLN A 175 -15.46 -17.95 10.98
C GLN A 175 -14.04 -17.49 11.33
N SER A 176 -13.06 -17.97 10.57
CA SER A 176 -11.67 -17.54 10.68
C SER A 176 -11.28 -16.67 9.50
N PHE A 177 -10.21 -15.91 9.64
CA PHE A 177 -9.69 -15.08 8.56
C PHE A 177 -8.18 -14.98 8.64
N THR A 178 -7.55 -14.83 7.48
CA THR A 178 -6.09 -14.65 7.37
C THR A 178 -5.78 -13.18 7.11
N ALA A 179 -4.96 -12.59 7.98
CA ALA A 179 -4.41 -11.24 7.81
C ALA A 179 -2.92 -11.34 7.44
N GLY A 180 -2.45 -10.45 6.56
CA GLY A 180 -1.05 -10.43 6.14
C GLY A 180 -0.49 -9.02 5.96
N ILE A 181 0.83 -8.92 5.99
CA ILE A 181 1.58 -7.71 5.71
C ILE A 181 2.67 -8.02 4.69
N TRP A 182 2.89 -7.10 3.74
CA TRP A 182 3.94 -7.26 2.76
C TRP A 182 4.45 -5.93 2.19
N CYS A 183 5.76 -5.70 2.23
CA CYS A 183 6.42 -4.58 1.56
C CYS A 183 6.81 -4.96 0.11
N VAL A 184 6.16 -4.31 -0.87
CA VAL A 184 6.11 -4.84 -2.25
C VAL A 184 6.89 -4.03 -3.27
N HIS A 185 7.74 -3.11 -2.82
CA HIS A 185 8.69 -2.38 -3.65
C HIS A 185 8.06 -1.84 -4.95
N PHE A 186 6.93 -1.13 -4.82
CA PHE A 186 6.17 -0.50 -5.91
C PHE A 186 5.65 -1.49 -6.98
N GLY A 187 5.52 -2.76 -6.62
CA GLY A 187 5.14 -3.85 -7.53
C GLY A 187 6.21 -4.12 -8.59
N LEU A 188 7.49 -3.95 -8.23
CA LEU A 188 8.65 -4.26 -9.06
C LEU A 188 9.46 -5.39 -8.43
N ASP A 189 9.83 -6.38 -9.24
CA ASP A 189 10.68 -7.48 -8.81
C ASP A 189 12.16 -7.13 -8.69
N ASN A 190 12.97 -8.07 -8.23
CA ASN A 190 14.42 -7.85 -8.04
C ASN A 190 15.15 -7.46 -9.35
N ASP A 191 14.55 -7.76 -10.51
CA ASP A 191 15.06 -7.43 -11.84
C ASP A 191 14.35 -6.17 -12.43
N MET A 192 13.56 -5.47 -11.61
CA MET A 192 12.79 -4.27 -11.94
C MET A 192 11.67 -4.48 -12.97
N TRP A 193 11.13 -5.69 -13.08
CA TRP A 193 9.92 -5.98 -13.86
C TRP A 193 8.66 -5.85 -13.02
N SER A 194 7.52 -5.56 -13.66
CA SER A 194 6.24 -5.57 -12.94
C SER A 194 5.95 -6.96 -12.36
N SER A 195 5.65 -6.99 -11.06
CA SER A 195 5.42 -8.21 -10.29
C SER A 195 3.97 -8.39 -9.83
N GLU A 196 3.08 -7.47 -10.21
CA GLU A 196 1.68 -7.38 -9.74
C GLU A 196 0.87 -8.68 -9.93
N THR A 197 1.06 -9.39 -11.04
CA THR A 197 0.40 -10.70 -11.29
C THR A 197 0.91 -11.78 -10.34
N ARG A 198 2.22 -11.79 -10.06
CA ARG A 198 2.85 -12.76 -9.15
C ARG A 198 2.46 -12.48 -7.70
N MET A 199 2.40 -11.20 -7.32
CA MET A 199 1.88 -10.77 -6.02
C MET A 199 0.45 -11.25 -5.82
N ARG A 200 -0.45 -10.98 -6.78
CA ARG A 200 -1.83 -11.47 -6.77
C ARG A 200 -1.90 -12.98 -6.58
N ASP A 201 -1.10 -13.73 -7.35
CA ASP A 201 -1.11 -15.19 -7.29
C ASP A 201 -0.62 -15.71 -5.93
N LEU A 202 0.35 -15.04 -5.30
CA LEU A 202 0.78 -15.39 -3.94
C LEU A 202 -0.29 -15.06 -2.90
N ILE A 203 -0.91 -13.88 -2.97
CA ILE A 203 -2.00 -13.47 -2.06
C ILE A 203 -3.18 -14.47 -2.15
N ARG A 204 -3.52 -14.91 -3.36
CA ARG A 204 -4.54 -15.93 -3.59
C ARG A 204 -4.15 -17.26 -2.96
N ASP A 205 -2.97 -17.77 -3.30
CA ASP A 205 -2.55 -19.11 -2.90
C ASP A 205 -2.27 -19.19 -1.39
N ALA A 206 -1.94 -18.06 -0.75
CA ALA A 206 -1.84 -17.90 0.71
C ALA A 206 -3.19 -17.70 1.42
N GLU A 207 -4.30 -17.70 0.67
CA GLU A 207 -5.66 -17.57 1.19
C GLU A 207 -5.85 -16.36 2.11
N ILE A 208 -5.30 -15.21 1.71
CA ILE A 208 -5.35 -13.99 2.52
C ILE A 208 -6.68 -13.27 2.35
N ASP A 209 -7.30 -12.92 3.48
CA ASP A 209 -8.54 -12.17 3.54
C ASP A 209 -8.32 -10.67 3.73
N ILE A 210 -7.31 -10.29 4.50
CA ILE A 210 -6.95 -8.90 4.79
C ILE A 210 -5.45 -8.73 4.57
N ILE A 211 -5.02 -7.75 3.77
CA ILE A 211 -3.59 -7.51 3.55
C ILE A 211 -3.25 -6.03 3.59
N GLY A 212 -2.22 -5.71 4.37
CA GLY A 212 -1.50 -4.44 4.29
C GLY A 212 -0.38 -4.57 3.25
N LEU A 213 -0.36 -3.68 2.26
CA LEU A 213 0.72 -3.56 1.28
C LEU A 213 1.46 -2.25 1.48
N LEU A 214 2.77 -2.32 1.62
CA LEU A 214 3.64 -1.18 1.86
C LEU A 214 4.55 -0.93 0.65
N GLU A 215 5.09 0.30 0.55
CA GLU A 215 5.74 0.79 -0.67
C GLU A 215 4.83 0.61 -1.90
N SER A 216 3.55 0.94 -1.72
CA SER A 216 2.50 0.69 -2.72
C SER A 216 2.22 1.91 -3.63
N ASP A 217 2.87 3.06 -3.40
CA ASP A 217 2.60 4.28 -4.17
C ASP A 217 3.16 4.23 -5.59
N THR A 218 2.28 3.88 -6.54
CA THR A 218 2.61 3.79 -7.98
C THR A 218 1.89 4.85 -8.82
N GLN A 219 1.12 5.72 -8.18
CA GLN A 219 0.31 6.77 -8.84
C GLN A 219 1.12 8.05 -9.14
N ARG A 220 2.45 7.99 -9.00
CA ARG A 220 3.40 9.03 -9.42
C ARG A 220 3.91 8.78 -10.84
N LEU A 221 4.55 9.79 -11.43
CA LEU A 221 5.20 9.68 -12.74
C LEU A 221 6.19 8.50 -12.79
N ILE A 222 7.00 8.30 -11.76
CA ILE A 222 7.97 7.19 -11.68
C ILE A 222 7.32 5.81 -11.53
N GLY A 223 6.17 5.74 -10.87
CA GLY A 223 5.41 4.50 -10.74
C GLY A 223 4.61 4.14 -12.00
N GLY A 224 4.62 5.02 -13.01
CA GLY A 224 3.87 4.88 -14.25
C GLY A 224 2.40 5.32 -14.15
N ASN A 225 2.02 6.02 -13.07
CA ASN A 225 0.63 6.31 -12.71
C ASN A 225 -0.25 5.03 -12.70
N ARG A 226 0.33 3.93 -12.22
CA ARG A 226 -0.34 2.63 -12.13
C ARG A 226 -1.15 2.57 -10.84
N ASP A 227 -2.13 1.67 -10.83
CA ASP A 227 -2.83 1.23 -9.63
C ASP A 227 -2.93 -0.29 -9.69
N PHE A 228 -1.89 -0.95 -9.19
CA PHE A 228 -1.88 -2.41 -9.13
C PHE A 228 -2.85 -2.92 -8.05
N THR A 229 -3.14 -2.12 -7.02
CA THR A 229 -4.04 -2.49 -5.93
C THR A 229 -5.46 -2.69 -6.44
N GLN A 230 -5.93 -1.84 -7.36
CA GLN A 230 -7.20 -2.03 -8.06
C GLN A 230 -7.24 -3.35 -8.83
N THR A 231 -6.15 -3.71 -9.52
CA THR A 231 -6.10 -4.95 -10.32
C THR A 231 -6.16 -6.19 -9.41
N ILE A 232 -5.40 -6.20 -8.31
CA ILE A 232 -5.44 -7.29 -7.33
C ILE A 232 -6.83 -7.39 -6.69
N ALA A 233 -7.40 -6.26 -6.29
CA ALA A 233 -8.71 -6.19 -5.65
C ALA A 233 -9.83 -6.72 -6.56
N GLU A 234 -9.80 -6.36 -7.85
CA GLU A 234 -10.76 -6.88 -8.82
C GLU A 234 -10.59 -8.37 -9.11
N ASP A 235 -9.36 -8.85 -9.25
CA ASP A 235 -9.09 -10.26 -9.57
C ASP A 235 -9.40 -11.20 -8.39
N LEU A 236 -9.17 -10.74 -7.15
CA LEU A 236 -9.37 -11.54 -5.94
C LEU A 236 -10.71 -11.29 -5.25
N GLY A 237 -11.46 -10.29 -5.69
CA GLY A 237 -12.67 -9.84 -5.03
C GLY A 237 -12.36 -9.31 -3.64
N MET A 238 -11.82 -8.09 -3.57
CA MET A 238 -11.49 -7.38 -2.33
C MET A 238 -11.92 -5.91 -2.43
N TYR A 239 -12.29 -5.33 -1.29
CA TYR A 239 -12.31 -3.89 -1.10
C TYR A 239 -10.88 -3.39 -1.00
N VAL A 240 -10.65 -2.15 -1.44
CA VAL A 240 -9.33 -1.52 -1.39
C VAL A 240 -9.46 -0.13 -0.78
N ASP A 241 -8.59 0.16 0.17
CA ASP A 241 -8.29 1.51 0.62
C ASP A 241 -6.81 1.82 0.32
N TYR A 242 -6.62 2.74 -0.60
CA TYR A 242 -5.30 3.22 -1.00
C TYR A 242 -4.98 4.49 -0.23
N GLY A 243 -3.93 4.49 0.58
CA GLY A 243 -3.75 5.60 1.51
C GLY A 243 -2.39 5.70 2.20
N PRO A 244 -1.86 6.92 2.37
CA PRO A 244 -2.31 8.21 1.85
C PRO A 244 -1.94 8.43 0.36
N GLY A 245 -2.64 9.36 -0.30
CA GLY A 245 -2.42 9.66 -1.72
C GLY A 245 -1.07 10.32 -2.06
N PRO A 246 -0.67 10.39 -3.35
CA PRO A 246 0.68 10.85 -3.75
C PRO A 246 1.04 12.29 -3.37
N ASN A 247 0.04 13.13 -3.06
CA ASN A 247 0.27 14.50 -2.59
C ASN A 247 0.68 14.56 -1.10
N LYS A 248 0.81 13.41 -0.44
CA LYS A 248 1.27 13.28 0.94
C LYS A 248 2.72 12.84 1.06
N HIS A 249 3.42 12.66 -0.06
CA HIS A 249 4.88 12.48 -0.14
C HIS A 249 5.43 11.29 0.65
N THR A 250 4.65 10.23 0.79
CA THR A 250 5.07 8.94 1.34
C THR A 250 5.38 7.94 0.21
N TRP A 251 5.96 6.78 0.56
CA TRP A 251 6.06 5.63 -0.34
C TRP A 251 4.78 4.79 -0.44
N GLY A 252 3.77 5.12 0.38
CA GLY A 252 2.41 4.60 0.26
C GLY A 252 2.15 3.38 1.13
N ALA A 253 0.89 3.26 1.53
CA ALA A 253 0.32 2.06 2.12
C ALA A 253 -1.01 1.77 1.42
N ALA A 254 -1.42 0.51 1.44
CA ALA A 254 -2.73 0.10 0.97
C ALA A 254 -3.26 -1.01 1.88
N LEU A 255 -4.57 -0.99 2.10
CA LEU A 255 -5.31 -2.06 2.76
C LEU A 255 -6.23 -2.70 1.73
N LEU A 256 -6.10 -4.01 1.52
CA LEU A 256 -7.07 -4.79 0.75
C LEU A 256 -7.78 -5.74 1.71
N SER A 257 -9.10 -5.88 1.56
CA SER A 257 -9.91 -6.70 2.46
C SER A 257 -11.05 -7.39 1.72
N LYS A 258 -11.27 -8.67 1.97
CA LYS A 258 -12.48 -9.39 1.56
C LYS A 258 -13.70 -8.96 2.39
N PHE A 259 -13.47 -8.39 3.58
CA PHE A 259 -14.50 -7.81 4.44
C PHE A 259 -14.76 -6.33 4.11
N PRO A 260 -16.01 -5.85 4.19
CA PRO A 260 -16.33 -4.45 3.94
C PRO A 260 -15.53 -3.47 4.81
N ILE A 261 -14.97 -2.43 4.18
CA ILE A 261 -14.35 -1.30 4.87
C ILE A 261 -15.46 -0.30 5.23
N ILE A 262 -15.75 -0.13 6.51
CA ILE A 262 -16.85 0.71 7.01
C ILE A 262 -16.41 2.16 7.16
N GLU A 263 -15.24 2.37 7.75
CA GLU A 263 -14.59 3.66 7.92
C GLU A 263 -13.09 3.52 7.71
N SER A 264 -12.44 4.56 7.20
CA SER A 264 -11.00 4.64 7.11
C SER A 264 -10.49 6.07 7.26
N THR A 265 -9.38 6.22 7.98
CA THR A 265 -8.64 7.46 8.14
C THR A 265 -7.16 7.22 7.82
N HIS A 266 -6.55 8.16 7.08
CA HIS A 266 -5.13 8.13 6.79
C HIS A 266 -4.37 9.10 7.68
N HIS A 267 -3.26 8.66 8.23
CA HIS A 267 -2.39 9.41 9.11
C HIS A 267 -1.02 9.60 8.47
N LEU A 268 -0.46 10.80 8.66
CA LEU A 268 0.96 11.05 8.47
C LEU A 268 1.57 11.23 9.85
N LEU A 269 2.47 10.35 10.20
CA LEU A 269 3.12 10.41 11.50
C LEU A 269 4.24 11.46 11.51
N PRO A 270 4.60 11.98 12.70
CA PRO A 270 5.62 13.02 12.78
C PRO A 270 6.96 12.54 12.23
N SER A 271 7.57 13.36 11.38
CA SER A 271 8.89 13.12 10.81
C SER A 271 9.62 14.45 10.66
N PRO A 272 10.31 14.96 11.70
CA PRO A 272 11.02 16.22 11.62
C PRO A 272 12.21 16.21 10.66
N VAL A 273 12.84 15.06 10.39
CA VAL A 273 14.11 14.99 9.64
C VAL A 273 14.02 14.08 8.41
N GLY A 274 13.48 12.89 8.60
CA GLY A 274 13.53 11.77 7.68
C GLY A 274 12.31 11.60 6.79
N GLU A 275 12.04 10.33 6.49
CA GLU A 275 10.91 9.91 5.68
C GLU A 275 9.56 10.08 6.40
N LEU A 276 8.58 10.62 5.69
CA LEU A 276 7.19 10.65 6.14
C LEU A 276 6.62 9.22 6.20
N ALA A 277 6.14 8.84 7.38
CA ALA A 277 5.59 7.52 7.64
C ALA A 277 4.05 7.51 7.53
N PRO A 278 3.46 6.77 6.56
CA PRO A 278 2.02 6.64 6.42
C PRO A 278 1.43 5.59 7.37
N ALA A 279 0.21 5.85 7.84
CA ALA A 279 -0.64 4.81 8.42
C ALA A 279 -2.09 4.90 7.90
N ILE A 280 -2.73 3.75 7.75
CA ILE A 280 -4.18 3.61 7.53
C ILE A 280 -4.76 3.07 8.82
N HIS A 281 -5.80 3.70 9.36
CA HIS A 281 -6.65 3.14 10.42
C HIS A 281 -8.04 2.94 9.82
N ALA A 282 -8.41 1.69 9.61
CA ALA A 282 -9.69 1.31 9.04
C ALA A 282 -10.48 0.43 10.00
N THR A 283 -11.80 0.50 9.94
CA THR A 283 -12.68 -0.44 10.64
C THR A 283 -13.38 -1.32 9.62
N LEU A 284 -13.25 -2.63 9.81
CA LEU A 284 -13.82 -3.67 8.96
C LEU A 284 -15.00 -4.33 9.66
N ASP A 285 -16.00 -4.73 8.89
CA ASP A 285 -17.07 -5.62 9.37
C ASP A 285 -16.67 -7.08 9.13
N ILE A 286 -16.11 -7.73 10.16
CA ILE A 286 -15.65 -9.11 10.13
C ILE A 286 -16.72 -9.97 10.80
N TYR A 287 -17.44 -10.77 10.02
CA TYR A 287 -18.49 -11.67 10.50
C TYR A 287 -19.55 -10.99 11.42
N GLY A 288 -19.83 -9.70 11.24
CA GLY A 288 -20.79 -8.93 12.04
C GLY A 288 -20.17 -8.18 13.23
N GLU A 289 -18.86 -8.31 13.47
CA GLU A 289 -18.13 -7.57 14.50
C GLU A 289 -17.21 -6.51 13.87
N LEU A 290 -17.19 -5.31 14.44
CA LEU A 290 -16.33 -4.22 13.97
C LEU A 290 -14.92 -4.40 14.52
N VAL A 291 -13.97 -4.63 13.62
CA VAL A 291 -12.55 -4.84 13.96
C VAL A 291 -11.72 -3.73 13.32
N ASP A 292 -10.85 -3.11 14.11
CA ASP A 292 -9.94 -2.09 13.60
C ASP A 292 -8.68 -2.76 13.02
N VAL A 293 -8.30 -2.35 11.81
CA VAL A 293 -7.06 -2.76 11.16
C VAL A 293 -6.22 -1.52 10.89
N VAL A 294 -5.00 -1.53 11.42
CA VAL A 294 -4.01 -0.48 11.23
C VAL A 294 -2.91 -0.99 10.31
N VAL A 295 -2.70 -0.33 9.17
CA VAL A 295 -1.56 -0.61 8.28
C VAL A 295 -0.53 0.49 8.45
N PHE A 296 0.73 0.16 8.71
CA PHE A 296 1.75 1.17 9.03
C PHE A 296 3.12 0.88 8.39
N HIS A 297 3.71 1.90 7.77
CA HIS A 297 5.08 1.86 7.25
C HIS A 297 5.95 2.86 8.02
N SER A 298 6.86 2.37 8.86
CA SER A 298 7.80 3.20 9.61
C SER A 298 8.85 3.84 8.70
N GLY A 299 9.38 4.99 9.14
CA GLY A 299 10.55 5.61 8.52
C GLY A 299 11.83 4.81 8.76
N GLN A 300 12.89 5.22 8.07
CA GLN A 300 14.17 4.53 8.01
C GLN A 300 14.90 4.41 9.35
N GLU A 301 15.84 3.46 9.43
CA GLU A 301 16.60 3.17 10.65
C GLU A 301 17.39 4.38 11.16
N GLU A 302 17.98 5.14 10.23
CA GLU A 302 18.91 6.24 10.47
C GLU A 302 18.28 7.43 11.23
N ASP A 303 16.97 7.63 11.08
CA ASP A 303 16.23 8.75 11.66
C ASP A 303 15.58 8.34 13.00
N VAL A 304 16.43 8.14 14.02
CA VAL A 304 16.04 7.62 15.33
C VAL A 304 14.87 8.40 15.98
N GLU A 305 14.91 9.73 15.92
CA GLU A 305 13.86 10.56 16.54
C GLU A 305 12.53 10.47 15.80
N ASP A 306 12.57 10.39 14.46
CA ASP A 306 11.38 10.20 13.64
C ASP A 306 10.72 8.86 13.99
N ARG A 307 11.49 7.76 14.01
CA ARG A 307 11.00 6.44 14.42
C ARG A 307 10.40 6.44 15.83
N ARG A 308 11.03 7.14 16.78
CA ARG A 308 10.50 7.27 18.14
C ARG A 308 9.13 7.98 18.14
N LEU A 309 9.01 9.11 17.45
CA LEU A 309 7.75 9.86 17.36
C LEU A 309 6.66 9.09 16.60
N GLN A 310 7.04 8.38 15.55
CA GLN A 310 6.15 7.51 14.78
C GLN A 310 5.61 6.37 15.65
N SER A 311 6.48 5.71 16.43
CA SER A 311 6.05 4.66 17.35
C SER A 311 5.03 5.15 18.39
N LEU A 312 5.23 6.37 18.91
CA LEU A 312 4.28 7.01 19.85
C LEU A 312 2.95 7.34 19.19
N GLY A 313 2.96 7.80 17.94
CA GLY A 313 1.76 8.09 17.16
C GLY A 313 0.92 6.82 16.92
N ILE A 314 1.56 5.71 16.55
CA ILE A 314 0.88 4.42 16.38
C ILE A 314 0.37 3.86 17.71
N GLN A 315 1.16 3.96 18.78
CA GLN A 315 0.72 3.57 20.12
C GLN A 315 -0.54 4.34 20.55
N GLU A 316 -0.61 5.64 20.24
CA GLU A 316 -1.79 6.46 20.51
C GLU A 316 -3.01 6.04 19.67
N ILE A 317 -2.84 5.81 18.36
CA ILE A 317 -3.92 5.33 17.47
C ILE A 317 -4.49 4.01 18.00
N MET A 318 -3.63 3.02 18.28
CA MET A 318 -4.06 1.72 18.81
C MET A 318 -4.68 1.83 20.21
N GLY A 319 -4.10 2.65 21.08
CA GLY A 319 -4.57 2.84 22.45
C GLY A 319 -5.94 3.50 22.53
N ASN A 320 -6.26 4.39 21.59
CA ASN A 320 -7.55 5.09 21.52
C ASN A 320 -8.69 4.25 20.94
N SER A 321 -8.40 3.19 20.18
CA SER A 321 -9.41 2.24 19.76
C SER A 321 -9.93 1.43 20.94
N SER A 322 -11.23 1.13 20.98
CA SER A 322 -11.87 0.22 21.96
C SER A 322 -12.33 -1.10 21.33
N ARG A 323 -12.02 -1.33 20.06
CA ARG A 323 -12.42 -2.52 19.30
C ARG A 323 -11.30 -3.55 19.31
N PRO A 324 -11.60 -4.82 18.96
CA PRO A 324 -10.57 -5.75 18.50
C PRO A 324 -9.73 -5.10 17.42
N LEU A 325 -8.43 -5.34 17.47
CA LEU A 325 -7.49 -4.57 16.66
C LEU A 325 -6.36 -5.45 16.14
N ILE A 326 -5.96 -5.21 14.88
CA ILE A 326 -4.76 -5.77 14.25
C ILE A 326 -3.90 -4.62 13.74
N LEU A 327 -2.61 -4.64 14.05
CA LEU A 327 -1.58 -3.84 13.40
C LEU A 327 -0.83 -4.73 12.40
N LEU A 328 -0.81 -4.31 11.14
CA LEU A 328 -0.05 -4.89 10.04
C LEU A 328 1.03 -3.88 9.66
N SER A 329 2.29 -4.13 10.02
CA SER A 329 3.28 -3.05 9.97
C SER A 329 4.69 -3.46 9.58
N TYR A 330 5.45 -2.47 9.14
CA TYR A 330 6.90 -2.51 8.93
C TYR A 330 7.56 -1.54 9.92
N LEU A 331 8.25 -2.06 10.93
CA LEU A 331 8.64 -1.32 12.14
C LEU A 331 10.13 -0.97 12.24
N VAL A 332 11.00 -1.69 11.53
CA VAL A 332 12.47 -1.50 11.59
C VAL A 332 12.96 -1.58 13.03
N THR A 333 12.69 -2.70 13.70
CA THR A 333 13.11 -2.92 15.09
C THR A 333 13.25 -4.41 15.34
N GLU A 334 14.14 -4.79 16.26
CA GLU A 334 14.19 -6.15 16.80
C GLU A 334 13.05 -6.36 17.81
N PRO A 335 12.52 -7.60 17.94
CA PRO A 335 11.56 -7.93 18.97
C PRO A 335 12.11 -7.64 20.36
N LEU A 336 11.23 -7.24 21.29
CA LEU A 336 11.54 -6.96 22.70
C LEU A 336 12.53 -5.80 22.95
N GLN A 337 12.98 -5.10 21.91
CA GLN A 337 14.00 -4.05 22.01
C GLN A 337 13.52 -2.68 21.53
N GLY A 338 14.03 -1.63 22.16
CA GLY A 338 13.82 -0.25 21.73
C GLY A 338 12.34 0.11 21.53
N ASN A 339 12.00 0.59 20.33
CA ASN A 339 10.65 1.04 19.99
C ASN A 339 9.61 -0.09 19.95
N TYR A 340 10.02 -1.37 19.88
CA TYR A 340 9.12 -2.51 20.04
C TYR A 340 8.25 -2.34 21.30
N ASN A 341 8.87 -1.95 22.42
CA ASN A 341 8.21 -1.78 23.71
C ASN A 341 7.27 -0.56 23.77
N THR A 342 7.28 0.29 22.74
CA THR A 342 6.26 1.34 22.55
C THR A 342 5.03 0.76 21.83
N TYR A 343 5.24 -0.08 20.81
CA TYR A 343 4.17 -0.73 20.06
C TYR A 343 3.44 -1.78 20.90
N VAL A 344 4.18 -2.64 21.58
CA VAL A 344 3.68 -3.67 22.52
C VAL A 344 3.81 -3.12 23.93
N SER A 345 2.75 -2.54 24.45
CA SER A 345 2.77 -1.81 25.73
C SER A 345 1.40 -1.80 26.39
N GLU A 346 1.33 -1.47 27.68
CA GLU A 346 0.07 -1.29 28.40
C GLU A 346 -0.85 -0.25 27.73
N LYS A 347 -0.28 0.78 27.11
CA LYS A 347 -1.06 1.86 26.49
C LYS A 347 -1.71 1.41 25.18
N SER A 348 -0.98 0.71 24.33
CA SER A 348 -1.50 0.18 23.06
C SER A 348 -2.37 -1.06 23.25
N ARG A 349 -2.11 -1.84 24.31
CA ARG A 349 -2.81 -3.09 24.66
C ARG A 349 -2.74 -4.18 23.57
N VAL A 350 -1.83 -4.04 22.62
CA VAL A 350 -1.59 -5.05 21.58
C VAL A 350 -0.45 -5.96 22.00
N TYR A 351 -0.54 -7.19 21.52
CA TYR A 351 0.42 -8.26 21.75
C TYR A 351 0.98 -8.71 20.40
N ASP A 352 2.18 -9.28 20.43
CA ASP A 352 2.80 -9.83 19.23
C ASP A 352 2.18 -11.17 18.87
N ILE A 353 2.04 -11.45 17.57
CA ILE A 353 1.63 -12.77 17.09
C ILE A 353 2.59 -13.84 17.62
N ASP A 354 3.90 -13.54 17.64
CA ASP A 354 4.95 -14.43 18.09
C ASP A 354 6.21 -13.68 18.53
N ASN A 355 6.32 -13.38 19.82
CA ASN A 355 7.49 -12.67 20.36
C ASN A 355 8.79 -13.51 20.40
N THR A 356 8.75 -14.79 20.02
CA THR A 356 9.93 -15.68 19.95
C THR A 356 10.56 -15.74 18.55
N ASP A 357 9.89 -15.19 17.53
CA ASP A 357 10.43 -14.99 16.19
C ASP A 357 11.47 -13.87 16.19
N TRP A 358 12.67 -14.22 16.64
CA TRP A 358 13.79 -13.32 16.91
C TRP A 358 14.44 -12.72 15.66
N ASP A 359 14.29 -13.38 14.50
CA ASP A 359 14.84 -12.95 13.20
C ASP A 359 13.85 -12.07 12.42
N ARG A 360 13.02 -11.31 13.14
CA ARG A 360 12.21 -10.24 12.57
C ARG A 360 12.89 -8.90 12.74
N TRP A 361 12.84 -8.12 11.67
CA TRP A 361 13.36 -6.76 11.66
C TRP A 361 12.35 -5.80 11.04
N CYS A 362 11.85 -6.19 9.87
CA CYS A 362 10.95 -5.39 9.05
C CYS A 362 9.50 -5.53 9.51
N GLU A 363 8.88 -6.68 9.27
CA GLU A 363 7.43 -6.83 9.32
C GLU A 363 6.93 -7.46 10.63
N TYR A 364 5.77 -6.98 11.08
CA TYR A 364 5.11 -7.39 12.32
C TYR A 364 3.60 -7.42 12.17
N ILE A 365 3.00 -8.43 12.80
CA ILE A 365 1.56 -8.53 13.04
C ILE A 365 1.34 -8.47 14.55
N LEU A 366 0.75 -7.38 15.03
CA LEU A 366 0.34 -7.24 16.44
C LEU A 366 -1.18 -7.24 16.52
N PHE A 367 -1.74 -7.69 17.63
CA PHE A 367 -3.20 -7.83 17.75
C PHE A 367 -3.67 -7.75 19.20
N ARG A 368 -4.99 -7.59 19.38
CA ARG A 368 -5.69 -7.81 20.65
C ARG A 368 -7.17 -8.15 20.42
N ASP A 369 -7.78 -8.73 21.45
CA ASP A 369 -9.19 -9.12 21.50
C ASP A 369 -9.62 -10.01 20.31
N LEU A 370 -8.67 -10.83 19.83
CA LEU A 370 -8.83 -11.82 18.79
C LEU A 370 -8.14 -13.11 19.22
N ARG A 371 -8.62 -14.24 18.72
CA ARG A 371 -7.99 -15.54 18.92
C ARG A 371 -6.95 -15.78 17.85
N LYS A 372 -5.66 -15.88 18.20
CA LYS A 372 -4.64 -16.33 17.24
C LYS A 372 -4.73 -17.83 17.00
N VAL A 373 -4.59 -18.23 15.74
CA VAL A 373 -4.69 -19.63 15.29
C VAL A 373 -3.35 -20.12 14.74
N ALA A 374 -2.77 -19.35 13.83
CA ALA A 374 -1.52 -19.72 13.19
C ALA A 374 -0.75 -18.49 12.71
N TYR A 375 0.56 -18.64 12.56
CA TYR A 375 1.49 -17.65 12.04
C TYR A 375 2.48 -18.30 11.07
N ALA A 376 2.77 -17.65 9.95
CA ALA A 376 3.72 -18.17 8.98
C ALA A 376 4.42 -17.04 8.21
N ARG A 377 5.67 -17.33 7.79
CA ARG A 377 6.47 -16.49 6.90
C ARG A 377 6.62 -17.23 5.57
N ILE A 378 6.17 -16.61 4.47
CA ILE A 378 6.23 -17.18 3.13
C ILE A 378 7.31 -16.46 2.32
N SER A 379 8.31 -17.21 1.85
CA SER A 379 9.46 -16.66 1.14
C SER A 379 9.05 -15.81 -0.06
N ARG A 380 9.76 -14.70 -0.26
CA ARG A 380 9.55 -13.73 -1.33
C ARG A 380 9.81 -14.21 -2.76
N SER A 381 10.46 -15.37 -2.93
CA SER A 381 11.00 -15.79 -4.23
C SER A 381 11.86 -14.66 -4.82
N THR A 382 11.58 -14.23 -6.05
CA THR A 382 12.23 -13.07 -6.67
C THR A 382 11.36 -11.80 -6.69
N ILE A 383 10.20 -11.77 -6.01
CA ILE A 383 9.20 -10.69 -6.15
C ILE A 383 9.61 -9.39 -5.47
N THR A 384 10.23 -9.46 -4.30
CA THR A 384 10.63 -8.29 -3.51
C THR A 384 11.74 -8.74 -2.56
N ASP A 385 12.27 -7.86 -1.72
CA ASP A 385 13.31 -8.10 -0.72
C ASP A 385 12.80 -8.56 0.66
N THR A 386 11.50 -8.41 0.93
CA THR A 386 10.79 -8.91 2.13
C THR A 386 9.95 -10.15 1.85
N GLU A 387 9.93 -11.10 2.80
CA GLU A 387 8.94 -12.18 2.81
C GLU A 387 7.52 -11.67 3.08
N LEU A 388 6.52 -12.49 2.80
CA LEU A 388 5.13 -12.24 3.17
C LEU A 388 4.88 -12.84 4.55
N GLN A 389 4.46 -12.04 5.52
CA GLN A 389 4.03 -12.54 6.82
C GLN A 389 2.51 -12.65 6.90
N ILE A 390 2.00 -13.77 7.40
CA ILE A 390 0.56 -14.02 7.57
C ILE A 390 0.24 -14.59 8.94
N ALA A 391 -0.93 -14.21 9.46
CA ALA A 391 -1.50 -14.76 10.68
C ALA A 391 -2.99 -15.07 10.47
N LYS A 392 -3.44 -16.19 11.02
CA LYS A 392 -4.86 -16.58 11.01
C LYS A 392 -5.48 -16.30 12.37
N PHE A 393 -6.66 -15.70 12.35
CA PHE A 393 -7.39 -15.28 13.53
C PHE A 393 -8.84 -15.79 13.51
N LYS A 394 -9.45 -15.80 14.70
CA LYS A 394 -10.90 -15.88 14.90
C LYS A 394 -11.36 -14.76 15.83
N LEU A 395 -12.64 -14.40 15.73
CA LEU A 395 -13.28 -13.58 16.76
C LEU A 395 -13.37 -14.36 18.06
N LEU A 396 -13.19 -13.67 19.18
CA LEU A 396 -13.47 -14.24 20.50
C LEU A 396 -14.98 -14.39 20.67
N ASN A 397 -15.41 -15.50 21.26
CA ASN A 397 -16.79 -15.63 21.70
C ASN A 397 -17.04 -14.86 23.02
N GLU A 398 -18.29 -14.74 23.44
CA GLU A 398 -18.65 -13.95 24.63
C GLU A 398 -18.02 -14.48 25.92
N ASP A 399 -17.81 -15.80 26.06
CA ASP A 399 -17.16 -16.36 27.25
C ASP A 399 -15.66 -16.02 27.24
N GLU A 400 -15.01 -16.12 26.08
CA GLU A 400 -13.59 -15.76 25.89
C GLU A 400 -13.32 -14.26 26.12
N LYS A 401 -14.25 -13.38 25.69
CA LYS A 401 -14.15 -11.94 25.94
C LYS A 401 -14.18 -11.57 27.42
N ASN A 402 -14.76 -12.44 28.26
CA ASN A 402 -14.89 -12.23 29.71
C ASN A 402 -13.83 -13.01 30.53
N ASP A 403 -12.92 -13.72 29.87
CA ASP A 403 -11.85 -14.49 30.49
C ASP A 403 -10.60 -13.62 30.69
N ASP A 404 -10.02 -13.66 31.88
CA ASP A 404 -8.89 -12.82 32.28
C ASP A 404 -7.51 -13.49 32.11
N ASP A 405 -7.48 -14.70 31.54
CA ASP A 405 -6.27 -15.46 31.24
C ASP A 405 -5.52 -14.92 30.01
N LEU A 406 -5.00 -13.70 30.12
CA LEU A 406 -4.24 -13.02 29.07
C LEU A 406 -3.05 -13.86 28.58
N GLU A 407 -2.43 -14.62 29.48
CA GLU A 407 -1.31 -15.50 29.15
C GLU A 407 -1.73 -16.56 28.13
N PHE A 408 -2.91 -17.15 28.26
CA PHE A 408 -3.40 -18.11 27.29
C PHE A 408 -3.74 -17.50 25.92
N TYR A 409 -4.36 -16.31 25.89
CA TYR A 409 -4.77 -15.69 24.62
C TYR A 409 -3.61 -15.09 23.84
N TYR A 410 -2.59 -14.59 24.54
CA TYR A 410 -1.52 -13.79 23.94
C TYR A 410 -0.13 -14.43 24.04
N GLY A 411 0.06 -15.40 24.95
CA GLY A 411 1.29 -16.18 25.06
C GLY A 411 1.52 -17.11 23.87
N ASN A 412 2.73 -17.65 23.77
CA ASN A 412 3.15 -18.54 22.69
C ASN A 412 3.00 -20.01 23.10
N HIS A 413 1.75 -20.47 23.23
CA HIS A 413 1.45 -21.88 23.51
C HIS A 413 1.35 -22.63 22.19
N PHE A 414 2.46 -23.22 21.74
CA PHE A 414 2.54 -23.88 20.45
C PHE A 414 1.91 -25.26 20.50
N VAL A 415 1.25 -25.65 19.41
CA VAL A 415 0.68 -26.99 19.26
C VAL A 415 1.01 -27.55 17.90
N ASN A 416 1.02 -28.88 17.81
CA ASN A 416 1.19 -29.55 16.53
C ASN A 416 -0.03 -29.35 15.63
N GLU A 417 0.20 -29.36 14.31
CA GLU A 417 -0.86 -29.12 13.32
C GLU A 417 -2.01 -30.15 13.42
N ASP A 418 -1.73 -31.37 13.85
CA ASP A 418 -2.74 -32.43 14.01
C ASP A 418 -3.75 -32.14 15.14
N GLU A 419 -3.39 -31.27 16.09
CA GLU A 419 -4.30 -30.79 17.13
C GLU A 419 -5.21 -29.64 16.65
N ILE A 420 -4.98 -29.10 15.45
CA ILE A 420 -5.77 -28.02 14.85
C ILE A 420 -6.79 -28.59 13.86
N ASP A 421 -8.02 -28.10 13.93
CA ASP A 421 -9.08 -28.42 12.95
C ASP A 421 -8.58 -28.15 11.52
N GLU A 422 -8.84 -29.08 10.59
CA GLU A 422 -8.40 -28.98 9.20
C GLU A 422 -8.81 -27.66 8.54
N ASN A 423 -9.99 -27.11 8.87
CA ASN A 423 -10.51 -25.85 8.33
C ASN A 423 -9.81 -24.60 8.91
N LEU A 424 -8.93 -24.78 9.89
CA LEU A 424 -8.12 -23.74 10.52
C LEU A 424 -6.64 -23.84 10.13
N ARG A 425 -6.25 -24.88 9.39
CA ARG A 425 -4.87 -25.04 8.94
C ARG A 425 -4.52 -24.01 7.86
N MET A 426 -3.23 -23.71 7.74
CA MET A 426 -2.70 -22.85 6.67
C MET A 426 -2.48 -23.68 5.38
N PRO A 427 -2.36 -23.04 4.21
CA PRO A 427 -2.24 -23.76 2.94
C PRO A 427 -1.01 -24.67 2.84
N GLN A 428 -1.25 -25.97 2.69
CA GLN A 428 -0.20 -26.99 2.59
C GLN A 428 0.74 -26.81 1.37
N LEU A 429 0.28 -26.05 0.38
CA LEU A 429 0.99 -25.79 -0.88
C LEU A 429 2.39 -25.17 -0.70
N PHE A 430 2.66 -24.49 0.42
CA PHE A 430 3.95 -23.85 0.68
C PHE A 430 4.95 -24.72 1.44
N ARG A 431 4.59 -25.94 1.84
CA ARG A 431 5.54 -26.88 2.46
C ARG A 431 6.59 -27.39 1.45
N GLY A 432 7.77 -27.73 1.94
CA GLY A 432 8.85 -28.28 1.12
C GLY A 432 9.34 -27.31 0.04
N ASP A 433 9.32 -27.75 -1.22
CA ASP A 433 9.72 -26.90 -2.36
C ASP A 433 8.72 -25.76 -2.65
N GLY A 434 7.52 -25.84 -2.08
CA GLY A 434 6.47 -24.84 -2.22
C GLY A 434 5.95 -24.68 -3.66
N VAL A 435 5.50 -23.47 -4.00
CA VAL A 435 4.90 -23.14 -5.30
C VAL A 435 5.51 -21.89 -5.90
N ARG A 436 5.97 -21.96 -7.16
CA ARG A 436 6.61 -20.83 -7.89
C ARG A 436 7.77 -20.16 -7.12
N GLY A 437 8.49 -20.96 -6.32
CA GLY A 437 9.59 -20.50 -5.47
C GLY A 437 9.15 -19.82 -4.17
N HIS A 438 7.86 -19.84 -3.85
CA HIS A 438 7.31 -19.44 -2.55
C HIS A 438 7.13 -20.69 -1.68
N ARG A 439 7.72 -20.68 -0.49
CA ARG A 439 7.59 -21.74 0.52
C ARG A 439 7.54 -21.14 1.92
N TYR A 440 7.11 -21.92 2.90
CA TYR A 440 7.32 -21.55 4.29
C TYR A 440 8.82 -21.40 4.55
N HIS A 441 9.17 -20.31 5.23
CA HIS A 441 10.55 -19.87 5.45
C HIS A 441 10.73 -19.51 6.92
N VAL A 442 11.97 -19.59 7.41
CA VAL A 442 12.36 -19.48 8.83
C VAL A 442 11.92 -20.67 9.69
N PHE A 443 10.67 -21.11 9.56
CA PHE A 443 10.12 -22.22 10.35
C PHE A 443 9.82 -23.48 9.53
N ASP A 444 10.02 -23.45 8.20
CA ASP A 444 9.65 -24.50 7.22
C ASP A 444 8.17 -24.95 7.23
N GLU A 445 7.39 -24.53 8.22
CA GLU A 445 5.97 -24.75 8.40
C GLU A 445 5.29 -23.63 9.20
N PRO A 446 3.94 -23.56 9.22
CA PRO A 446 3.22 -22.63 10.07
C PRO A 446 3.37 -22.99 11.55
N ARG A 447 3.53 -21.98 12.40
CA ARG A 447 3.39 -22.14 13.85
C ARG A 447 1.91 -22.07 14.20
N TYR A 448 1.39 -23.08 14.90
CA TYR A 448 0.01 -23.12 15.39
C TYR A 448 -0.05 -22.87 16.88
N PHE A 449 -1.14 -22.25 17.34
CA PHE A 449 -1.34 -21.90 18.74
C PHE A 449 -2.49 -22.69 19.36
N ALA A 450 -2.38 -23.01 20.64
CA ALA A 450 -3.38 -23.75 21.39
C ALA A 450 -4.78 -23.10 21.27
N GLN A 451 -5.76 -23.87 20.81
CA GLN A 451 -7.16 -23.43 20.64
C GLN A 451 -8.01 -23.67 21.90
N HIS A 452 -7.53 -24.47 22.84
CA HIS A 452 -8.16 -24.72 24.13
C HIS A 452 -7.13 -24.77 25.28
N LYS A 453 -7.53 -24.34 26.48
CA LYS A 453 -6.63 -24.28 27.65
C LYS A 453 -6.00 -25.62 28.01
N TRP A 454 -6.68 -26.74 27.73
CA TRP A 454 -6.16 -28.07 28.01
C TRP A 454 -4.95 -28.43 27.14
N GLN A 455 -4.81 -27.86 25.93
CA GLN A 455 -3.68 -28.12 25.03
C GLN A 455 -2.36 -27.58 25.60
N ARG A 456 -2.41 -26.47 26.35
CA ARG A 456 -1.23 -25.92 27.06
C ARG A 456 -0.64 -26.91 28.07
N TYR A 457 -1.48 -27.72 28.73
CA TYR A 457 -0.98 -28.68 29.71
C TYR A 457 -0.24 -29.84 29.02
N ASN A 458 -0.69 -30.25 27.83
CA ASN A 458 0.01 -31.24 27.03
C ASN A 458 1.39 -30.73 26.56
N GLU A 459 1.49 -29.44 26.20
CA GLU A 459 2.77 -28.80 25.84
C GLU A 459 3.76 -28.83 27.01
N GLN A 460 3.32 -28.48 28.23
CA GLN A 460 4.18 -28.54 29.43
C GLN A 460 4.62 -29.97 29.77
N GLU A 461 3.75 -30.96 29.59
CA GLU A 461 4.11 -32.38 29.77
C GLU A 461 5.10 -32.86 28.70
N GLN A 462 4.97 -32.39 27.44
CA GLN A 462 5.91 -32.70 26.36
C GLN A 462 7.28 -32.04 26.55
N GLU A 463 7.33 -30.77 26.98
CA GLU A 463 8.58 -30.07 27.31
C GLU A 463 9.31 -30.76 28.47
N GLN A 464 8.58 -31.25 29.48
CA GLN A 464 9.16 -32.01 30.58
C GLN A 464 9.73 -33.35 30.10
N GLN A 465 9.01 -34.08 29.23
CA GLN A 465 9.50 -35.33 28.65
C GLN A 465 10.77 -35.11 27.80
N GLN A 466 10.82 -34.06 26.98
CA GLN A 466 12.02 -33.73 26.20
C GLN A 466 13.22 -33.34 27.06
N GLN A 467 12.99 -32.63 28.17
CA GLN A 467 14.06 -32.31 29.12
C GLN A 467 14.56 -33.55 29.86
N GLU A 468 13.67 -34.49 30.19
CA GLU A 468 14.04 -35.77 30.79
C GLU A 468 14.84 -36.64 29.80
N GLU A 469 14.41 -36.77 28.55
CA GLU A 469 15.15 -37.49 27.50
C GLU A 469 16.53 -36.88 27.23
N HIS A 470 16.63 -35.55 27.21
CA HIS A 470 17.91 -34.88 26.99
C HIS A 470 18.89 -35.06 28.17
N GLN A 471 18.38 -35.13 29.40
CA GLN A 471 19.17 -35.47 30.60
C GLN A 471 19.61 -36.93 30.59
N GLU A 472 18.76 -37.86 30.16
CA GLU A 472 19.11 -39.28 30.02
C GLU A 472 20.19 -39.49 28.93
N GLU A 473 20.14 -38.77 27.80
CA GLU A 473 21.19 -38.80 26.76
C GLU A 473 22.52 -38.19 27.24
N GLU A 474 22.50 -37.15 28.08
CA GLU A 474 23.72 -36.60 28.69
C GLU A 474 24.33 -37.57 29.70
N GLU A 475 23.51 -38.29 30.49
CA GLU A 475 23.98 -39.32 31.42
C GLU A 475 24.53 -40.57 30.68
N GLU A 476 23.91 -41.01 29.58
CA GLU A 476 24.43 -42.12 28.76
C GLU A 476 25.74 -41.75 28.04
N ASN A 477 25.87 -40.52 27.53
CA ASN A 477 27.11 -40.06 26.91
C ASN A 477 28.23 -39.83 27.94
N GLY A 478 27.89 -39.35 29.14
CA GLY A 478 28.85 -39.21 30.25
C GLY A 478 29.39 -40.53 30.78
N GLN A 479 28.61 -41.63 30.70
CA GLN A 479 29.07 -42.96 31.09
C GLN A 479 29.95 -43.64 30.04
N ASN A 480 29.89 -43.23 28.76
CA ASN A 480 30.72 -43.78 27.69
C ASN A 480 32.13 -43.15 27.63
N GLU A 481 32.34 -41.96 28.20
CA GLU A 481 33.67 -41.32 28.25
C GLU A 481 34.58 -41.84 29.39
N GLU A 482 34.04 -42.50 30.42
CA GLU A 482 34.84 -43.11 31.50
C GLU A 482 35.39 -44.52 31.17
N GLY A 483 35.14 -45.05 29.95
CA GLY A 483 35.47 -46.42 29.56
C GLY A 483 36.83 -46.64 28.86
N ASP A 484 37.50 -45.59 28.37
CA ASP A 484 38.67 -45.70 27.48
C ASP A 484 40.00 -45.21 28.10
N GLU A 485 40.19 -45.40 29.41
CA GLU A 485 41.52 -45.35 30.05
C GLU A 485 41.91 -46.71 30.64
N TYR A 486 42.47 -47.62 29.83
CA TYR A 486 43.36 -48.69 30.30
C TYR A 486 44.46 -49.06 29.29
#